data_AF-A0AA91KCV9-F1
#
_entry.id   AF-A0AA91KCV9-F1
#
_cell.length_a   1.000
_cell.length_b   1.000
_cell.length_c   1.000
_cell.angle_alpha   90.00
_cell.angle_beta   90.00
_cell.angle_gamma   90.00
#
_symmetry.space_group_name_H-M   'P 1'
#
loop_
_entity.id
_entity.type
_entity.pdbx_description
1 polymer ?
#
loop_
_entity_poly.entity_id
_entity_poly.type
_entity_poly.pdbx_seq_one_letter_code
_entity_poly.pdbx_strand_id
1 'polypeptide(L)'
;MQSNVETIDTHGNDTSNLESVHGIPTEFFIDAITDGISDFNSVNTYYPRTASGSRAWEKIVATLRQRVVEECDGWCHRHENGMALLVNAARGLTIVVTSGNKDTGVSETLTPKTRNKKGPAVQDMVNRNYSLFSESQPEGVSSISVDGHQTWIFLYHIDKELREVRAELSLPTEIELSGSKGGLKVSSWAKRVLFVPVPFDGQSFVPLEQEFTEEQDFFEPKKK
;
A
#
# COMPACT_ATOMS: atom_id res chain seq x y z
N MET A 1 -9.65 -8.07 34.87
CA MET A 1 -8.55 -7.99 33.87
C MET A 1 -8.78 -9.10 32.87
N GLN A 2 -9.34 -8.75 31.72
CA GLN A 2 -9.65 -9.70 30.65
C GLN A 2 -9.14 -9.04 29.37
N SER A 3 -8.27 -9.78 28.68
CA SER A 3 -7.60 -9.39 27.45
C SER A 3 -8.60 -9.39 26.28
N ASN A 4 -8.81 -8.24 25.65
CA ASN A 4 -9.46 -8.20 24.34
C ASN A 4 -8.37 -8.14 23.27
N VAL A 5 -7.73 -9.29 23.08
CA VAL A 5 -7.01 -9.64 21.87
C VAL A 5 -8.03 -10.38 21.01
N GLU A 6 -8.45 -9.81 19.90
CA GLU A 6 -9.01 -10.65 18.85
C GLU A 6 -7.83 -11.35 18.18
N THR A 7 -7.66 -12.62 18.56
CA THR A 7 -6.81 -13.57 17.88
C THR A 7 -7.38 -13.77 16.48
N ILE A 8 -6.82 -13.06 15.51
CA ILE A 8 -6.79 -13.56 14.15
C ILE A 8 -5.79 -14.70 14.17
N ASP A 9 -6.28 -15.90 13.88
CA ASP A 9 -5.54 -17.15 13.91
C ASP A 9 -4.14 -17.00 13.31
N THR A 10 -3.15 -17.41 14.09
CA THR A 10 -1.75 -17.50 13.69
C THR A 10 -1.54 -18.72 12.82
N HIS A 11 -1.95 -18.64 11.56
CA HIS A 11 -1.40 -19.42 10.46
C HIS A 11 -1.50 -18.54 9.21
N GLY A 12 -0.36 -18.32 8.54
CA GLY A 12 -0.19 -17.34 7.46
C GLY A 12 -1.39 -17.26 6.54
N ASN A 13 -2.16 -16.18 6.67
CA ASN A 13 -3.32 -15.97 5.82
C ASN A 13 -2.89 -15.07 4.67
N ASP A 14 -2.61 -15.76 3.58
CA ASP A 14 -2.55 -15.32 2.20
C ASP A 14 -3.49 -14.13 1.94
N THR A 15 -2.97 -12.90 1.96
CA THR A 15 -3.72 -11.69 1.56
C THR A 15 -3.99 -11.63 0.06
N SER A 16 -3.56 -12.65 -0.69
CA SER A 16 -3.74 -12.79 -2.13
C SER A 16 -5.20 -13.00 -2.58
N ASN A 17 -6.15 -13.22 -1.66
CA ASN A 17 -7.52 -13.62 -1.99
C ASN A 17 -8.64 -12.68 -1.52
N LEU A 18 -8.33 -11.43 -1.16
CA LEU A 18 -9.38 -10.46 -0.81
C LEU A 18 -10.05 -9.92 -2.08
N GLU A 19 -11.34 -10.21 -2.28
CA GLU A 19 -12.09 -9.74 -3.47
C GLU A 19 -12.31 -8.22 -3.49
N SER A 20 -12.45 -7.58 -2.32
CA SER A 20 -12.64 -6.12 -2.22
C SER A 20 -12.15 -5.53 -0.91
N VAL A 21 -11.75 -4.25 -0.95
CA VAL A 21 -11.28 -3.46 0.20
C VAL A 21 -12.08 -2.17 0.26
N HIS A 22 -12.73 -1.88 1.39
CA HIS A 22 -13.61 -0.70 1.55
C HIS A 22 -14.73 -0.58 0.49
N GLY A 23 -15.19 -1.71 -0.05
CA GLY A 23 -16.14 -1.77 -1.15
C GLY A 23 -15.57 -1.31 -2.49
N ILE A 24 -14.25 -1.33 -2.65
CA ILE A 24 -13.54 -1.21 -3.92
C ILE A 24 -13.02 -2.60 -4.29
N PRO A 25 -13.39 -3.17 -5.45
CA PRO A 25 -12.84 -4.45 -5.90
C PRO A 25 -11.32 -4.41 -5.99
N THR A 26 -10.64 -5.48 -5.57
CA THR A 26 -9.18 -5.56 -5.58
C THR A 26 -8.61 -5.40 -6.99
N GLU A 27 -9.32 -5.89 -8.00
CA GLU A 27 -8.97 -5.73 -9.41
C GLU A 27 -8.80 -4.25 -9.82
N PHE A 28 -9.49 -3.29 -9.18
CA PHE A 28 -9.38 -1.86 -9.53
C PHE A 28 -7.99 -1.32 -9.18
N PHE A 29 -7.41 -1.81 -8.07
CA PHE A 29 -6.06 -1.47 -7.68
C PHE A 29 -5.04 -2.11 -8.62
N ILE A 30 -5.25 -3.37 -9.00
CA ILE A 30 -4.38 -4.11 -9.93
C ILE A 30 -4.40 -3.48 -11.32
N ASP A 31 -5.57 -3.11 -11.83
CA ASP A 31 -5.72 -2.42 -13.11
C ASP A 31 -5.02 -1.06 -13.12
N ALA A 32 -5.17 -0.29 -12.04
CA ALA A 32 -4.47 0.99 -11.91
C ALA A 32 -2.95 0.81 -11.96
N ILE A 33 -2.40 -0.23 -11.32
CA ILE A 33 -0.98 -0.57 -11.40
C ILE A 33 -0.59 -1.00 -12.81
N THR A 34 -1.38 -1.87 -13.45
CA THR A 34 -1.13 -2.38 -14.81
C THR A 34 -1.08 -1.24 -15.84
N ASP A 35 -2.03 -0.32 -15.75
CA ASP A 35 -2.06 0.90 -16.54
C ASP A 35 -0.84 1.79 -16.24
N GLY A 36 -0.46 1.91 -14.97
CA GLY A 36 0.75 2.61 -14.55
C GLY A 36 2.05 2.04 -15.14
N ILE A 37 2.15 0.71 -15.22
CA ILE A 37 3.28 0.00 -15.86
C ILE A 37 3.34 0.33 -17.34
N SER A 38 2.20 0.32 -18.04
CA SER A 38 2.14 0.67 -19.46
C SER A 38 2.67 2.08 -19.71
N ASP A 39 2.26 3.05 -18.91
CA ASP A 39 2.75 4.43 -19.00
C ASP A 39 4.22 4.58 -18.58
N PHE A 40 4.66 3.81 -17.58
CA PHE A 40 6.07 3.74 -17.18
C PHE A 40 6.96 3.28 -18.34
N ASN A 41 6.53 2.25 -19.06
CA ASN A 41 7.27 1.62 -20.17
C ASN A 41 7.21 2.43 -21.47
N SER A 42 6.24 3.35 -21.62
CA SER A 42 6.13 4.22 -22.79
C SER A 42 7.26 5.26 -22.93
N VAL A 43 8.05 5.45 -21.86
CA VAL A 43 9.08 6.48 -21.77
C VAL A 43 10.40 6.01 -22.37
N ASN A 44 10.92 6.78 -23.34
CA ASN A 44 12.21 6.52 -23.99
C ASN A 44 13.32 7.48 -23.50
N THR A 45 14.53 7.33 -24.06
CA THR A 45 15.74 8.07 -23.67
C THR A 45 15.65 9.60 -23.82
N TYR A 46 14.72 10.09 -24.64
CA TYR A 46 14.57 11.54 -24.90
C TYR A 46 13.76 12.25 -23.83
N TYR A 47 13.08 11.52 -22.94
CA TYR A 47 12.34 12.11 -21.84
C TYR A 47 13.25 12.46 -20.66
N PRO A 48 12.85 13.42 -19.81
CA PRO A 48 13.51 13.66 -18.53
C PRO A 48 13.58 12.40 -17.66
N ARG A 49 14.63 12.29 -16.84
CA ARG A 49 14.86 11.14 -15.94
C ARG A 49 13.68 10.82 -15.01
N THR A 50 12.86 11.81 -14.67
CA THR A 50 11.70 11.65 -13.79
C THR A 50 10.43 11.23 -14.51
N ALA A 51 10.40 11.30 -15.85
CA ALA A 51 9.17 11.18 -16.63
C ALA A 51 8.48 9.82 -16.44
N SER A 52 9.22 8.71 -16.43
CA SER A 52 8.64 7.37 -16.25
C SER A 52 7.90 7.24 -14.92
N GLY A 53 8.51 7.71 -13.82
CA GLY A 53 7.88 7.69 -12.50
C GLY A 53 6.67 8.62 -12.40
N SER A 54 6.74 9.82 -12.98
CA SER A 54 5.64 10.79 -13.00
C SER A 54 4.44 10.29 -13.79
N ARG A 55 4.67 9.77 -15.00
CA ARG A 55 3.60 9.24 -15.85
C ARG A 55 2.92 8.02 -15.24
N ALA A 56 3.70 7.10 -14.67
CA ALA A 56 3.15 5.96 -13.95
C ALA A 56 2.24 6.42 -12.80
N TRP A 57 2.70 7.37 -11.99
CA TRP A 57 1.89 7.93 -10.90
C TRP A 57 0.60 8.58 -11.38
N GLU A 58 0.68 9.46 -12.39
CA GLU A 58 -0.47 10.14 -12.99
C GLU A 58 -1.50 9.13 -13.51
N LYS A 59 -1.03 8.09 -14.19
CA LYS A 59 -1.87 7.04 -14.76
C LYS A 59 -2.52 6.16 -13.69
N ILE A 60 -1.78 5.73 -12.65
CA ILE A 60 -2.36 5.00 -11.50
C ILE A 60 -3.46 5.83 -10.82
N VAL A 61 -3.20 7.12 -10.56
CA VAL A 61 -4.17 8.03 -9.94
C VAL A 61 -5.42 8.14 -10.80
N ALA A 62 -5.26 8.35 -12.12
CA ALA A 62 -6.37 8.53 -13.05
C ALA A 62 -7.22 7.25 -13.15
N THR A 63 -6.60 6.10 -13.41
CA THR A 63 -7.30 4.82 -13.58
C THR A 63 -8.04 4.43 -12.31
N LEU A 64 -7.39 4.49 -11.13
CA LEU A 64 -8.05 4.16 -9.87
C LEU A 64 -9.23 5.10 -9.60
N ARG A 65 -9.07 6.41 -9.82
CA ARG A 65 -10.14 7.39 -9.58
C ARG A 65 -11.34 7.18 -10.47
N GLN A 66 -11.09 6.96 -11.76
CA GLN A 66 -12.14 6.76 -12.74
C GLN A 66 -12.97 5.52 -12.37
N ARG A 67 -12.33 4.36 -12.24
CA ARG A 67 -13.04 3.10 -11.92
C ARG A 67 -13.83 3.21 -10.61
N VAL A 68 -13.20 3.69 -9.54
CA VAL A 68 -13.86 3.82 -8.23
C VAL A 68 -15.04 4.78 -8.25
N VAL A 69 -14.96 5.91 -8.96
CA VAL A 69 -16.08 6.87 -9.03
C VAL A 69 -17.21 6.39 -9.93
N GLU A 70 -16.89 5.71 -11.03
CA GLU A 70 -17.89 5.23 -11.99
C GLU A 70 -18.60 3.96 -11.52
N GLU A 71 -17.91 3.09 -10.78
CA GLU A 71 -18.38 1.73 -10.48
C GLU A 71 -18.62 1.46 -8.99
N CYS A 72 -18.19 2.33 -8.06
CA CYS A 72 -18.40 2.13 -6.61
C CYS A 72 -19.27 3.20 -5.96
N ASP A 73 -20.23 2.77 -5.13
CA ASP A 73 -21.18 3.66 -4.47
C ASP A 73 -20.54 4.62 -3.46
N GLY A 74 -20.95 5.89 -3.55
CA GLY A 74 -20.64 6.93 -2.57
C GLY A 74 -19.23 7.51 -2.66
N TRP A 75 -18.44 7.13 -3.67
CA TRP A 75 -17.12 7.69 -3.92
C TRP A 75 -17.19 8.93 -4.82
N CYS A 76 -16.33 9.90 -4.53
CA CYS A 76 -16.10 11.06 -5.39
C CYS A 76 -14.61 11.38 -5.46
N HIS A 77 -14.21 12.03 -6.54
CA HIS A 77 -12.85 12.52 -6.70
C HIS A 77 -12.77 13.99 -6.29
N ARG A 78 -11.70 14.39 -5.60
CA ARG A 78 -11.43 15.80 -5.26
C ARG A 78 -9.98 16.21 -5.51
N HIS A 79 -9.78 17.50 -5.73
CA HIS A 79 -8.46 18.11 -5.77
C HIS A 79 -8.38 19.17 -4.67
N GLU A 80 -7.58 18.89 -3.65
CA GLU A 80 -7.44 19.78 -2.48
C GLU A 80 -5.95 19.92 -2.13
N ASN A 81 -5.47 21.15 -1.97
CA ASN A 81 -4.08 21.46 -1.61
C ASN A 81 -3.02 20.74 -2.48
N GLY A 82 -3.29 20.58 -3.78
CA GLY A 82 -2.41 19.88 -4.71
C GLY A 82 -2.43 18.36 -4.62
N MET A 83 -3.35 17.78 -3.84
CA MET A 83 -3.52 16.33 -3.71
C MET A 83 -4.72 15.85 -4.53
N ALA A 84 -4.55 14.73 -5.23
CA ALA A 84 -5.64 14.01 -5.87
C ALA A 84 -6.23 13.01 -4.87
N LEU A 85 -7.45 13.28 -4.42
CA LEU A 85 -8.14 12.50 -3.40
C LEU A 85 -9.28 11.67 -4.01
N LEU A 86 -9.52 10.50 -3.42
CA LEU A 86 -10.75 9.72 -3.51
C LEU A 86 -11.44 9.77 -2.15
N VAL A 87 -12.70 10.20 -2.10
CA VAL A 87 -13.42 10.42 -0.83
C VAL A 87 -14.76 9.71 -0.86
N ASN A 88 -15.02 8.92 0.19
CA ASN A 88 -16.35 8.41 0.51
C ASN A 88 -16.82 9.06 1.81
N ALA A 89 -17.63 10.12 1.69
CA ALA A 89 -18.05 10.92 2.83
C ALA A 89 -18.95 10.14 3.79
N ALA A 90 -19.85 9.30 3.27
CA ALA A 90 -20.76 8.49 4.07
C ALA A 90 -20.03 7.45 4.94
N ARG A 91 -18.91 6.92 4.44
CA ARG A 91 -18.05 5.97 5.16
C ARG A 91 -16.91 6.64 5.93
N GLY A 92 -16.77 7.97 5.83
CA GLY A 92 -15.65 8.70 6.41
C GLY A 92 -14.28 8.24 5.89
N LEU A 93 -14.16 7.91 4.60
CA LEU A 93 -12.91 7.41 4.01
C LEU A 93 -12.32 8.40 3.01
N THR A 94 -11.00 8.52 3.02
CA THR A 94 -10.21 9.15 1.96
C THR A 94 -9.10 8.19 1.52
N ILE A 95 -8.83 8.08 0.22
CA ILE A 95 -7.67 7.36 -0.33
C ILE A 95 -6.76 8.33 -1.09
N VAL A 96 -5.46 8.22 -0.85
CA VAL A 96 -4.41 8.96 -1.57
C VAL A 96 -3.39 7.99 -2.15
N VAL A 97 -2.97 8.22 -3.39
CA VAL A 97 -1.96 7.39 -4.07
C VAL A 97 -0.57 8.02 -3.97
N THR A 98 0.44 7.24 -3.57
CA THR A 98 1.84 7.68 -3.56
C THR A 98 2.80 6.51 -3.75
N SER A 99 4.03 6.80 -4.20
CA SER A 99 5.09 5.80 -4.22
C SER A 99 5.69 5.54 -2.82
N GLY A 100 6.07 4.29 -2.60
CA GLY A 100 6.77 3.78 -1.42
C GLY A 100 8.22 3.34 -1.70
N ASN A 101 8.89 2.86 -0.66
CA ASN A 101 10.24 2.31 -0.73
C ASN A 101 10.22 0.81 -1.03
N LYS A 102 11.40 0.18 -1.07
CA LYS A 102 11.61 -1.24 -1.39
C LYS A 102 10.90 -2.23 -0.45
N ASP A 103 10.39 -1.75 0.69
CA ASP A 103 9.70 -2.57 1.71
C ASP A 103 8.17 -2.57 1.50
N THR A 104 7.67 -1.86 0.49
CA THR A 104 6.24 -1.78 0.13
C THR A 104 5.76 -3.10 -0.46
N GLY A 105 4.64 -3.62 0.04
CA GLY A 105 3.98 -4.81 -0.50
C GLY A 105 4.79 -6.10 -0.39
N VAL A 106 5.80 -6.16 0.49
CA VAL A 106 6.70 -7.33 0.61
C VAL A 106 6.20 -8.34 1.62
N SER A 107 5.99 -7.85 2.84
CA SER A 107 5.50 -8.64 3.96
C SER A 107 4.91 -7.70 5.00
N GLU A 108 4.09 -8.27 5.88
CA GLU A 108 3.54 -7.55 7.03
C GLU A 108 4.63 -7.17 8.04
N THR A 109 5.73 -7.93 8.09
CA THR A 109 6.84 -7.74 9.04
C THR A 109 7.78 -6.59 8.69
N LEU A 110 7.78 -6.13 7.43
CA LEU A 110 8.58 -4.98 7.01
C LEU A 110 7.77 -3.68 7.07
N THR A 111 8.45 -2.57 7.32
CA THR A 111 7.79 -1.26 7.52
C THR A 111 8.04 -0.32 6.35
N PRO A 112 7.10 -0.20 5.40
CA PRO A 112 7.29 0.64 4.24
C PRO A 112 7.23 2.12 4.59
N LYS A 113 7.90 2.92 3.75
CA LYS A 113 7.97 4.37 3.89
C LYS A 113 7.62 5.04 2.58
N THR A 114 6.93 6.17 2.65
CA THR A 114 6.72 6.99 1.45
C THR A 114 8.06 7.40 0.83
N ARG A 115 8.20 7.27 -0.49
CA ARG A 115 9.48 7.48 -1.20
C ARG A 115 9.94 8.92 -1.09
N ASN A 116 9.06 9.85 -1.46
CA ASN A 116 9.31 11.28 -1.44
C ASN A 116 8.89 11.90 -0.11
N LYS A 117 9.60 12.97 0.29
CA LYS A 117 9.20 13.83 1.43
C LYS A 117 7.75 14.27 1.24
N LYS A 118 7.00 14.28 2.33
CA LYS A 118 5.62 14.72 2.36
C LYS A 118 5.52 16.14 2.91
N GLY A 119 4.64 16.93 2.31
CA GLY A 119 4.39 18.30 2.73
C GLY A 119 3.39 18.38 3.89
N PRO A 120 3.17 19.58 4.45
CA PRO A 120 2.24 19.81 5.56
C PRO A 120 0.84 19.27 5.29
N ALA A 121 0.35 19.34 4.06
CA ALA A 121 -0.98 18.83 3.71
C ALA A 121 -1.17 17.33 3.99
N VAL A 122 -0.15 16.50 3.75
CA VAL A 122 -0.18 15.08 4.07
C VAL A 122 0.00 14.86 5.57
N GLN A 123 0.76 15.73 6.23
CA GLN A 123 0.87 15.73 7.69
C GLN A 123 -0.49 15.96 8.35
N ASP A 124 -1.22 16.98 7.89
CA ASP A 124 -2.55 17.29 8.39
C ASP A 124 -3.54 16.15 8.13
N MET A 125 -3.44 15.45 6.99
CA MET A 125 -4.34 14.33 6.70
C MET A 125 -4.12 13.15 7.64
N VAL A 126 -2.86 12.77 7.89
CA VAL A 126 -2.55 11.69 8.84
C VAL A 126 -2.86 12.13 10.26
N ASN A 127 -2.58 13.38 10.63
CA ASN A 127 -2.98 13.92 11.93
C ASN A 127 -4.49 13.90 12.12
N ARG A 128 -5.30 14.12 11.08
CA ARG A 128 -6.77 13.99 11.14
C ARG A 128 -7.27 12.56 11.33
N ASN A 129 -6.45 11.54 11.05
CA ASN A 129 -6.78 10.17 11.46
C ASN A 129 -6.77 10.02 12.99
N TYR A 130 -6.12 10.94 13.71
CA TYR A 130 -6.25 11.09 15.14
C TYR A 130 -7.40 12.05 15.45
N SER A 131 -8.40 11.56 16.16
CA SER A 131 -9.57 12.33 16.58
C SER A 131 -9.15 13.60 17.33
N LEU A 132 -9.59 14.77 16.85
CA LEU A 132 -9.36 16.09 17.45
C LEU A 132 -10.02 16.32 18.82
N PHE A 133 -10.46 15.25 19.49
CA PHE A 133 -10.97 15.27 20.86
C PHE A 133 -10.45 14.05 21.63
N SER A 134 -9.21 14.12 22.11
CA SER A 134 -8.76 13.30 23.24
C SER A 134 -8.57 14.18 24.49
N GLU A 135 -9.49 15.13 24.74
CA GLU A 135 -9.58 15.70 26.08
C GLU A 135 -10.51 14.83 26.91
N SER A 136 -9.91 14.09 27.84
CA SER A 136 -10.52 13.34 28.94
C SER A 136 -11.37 12.11 28.60
N GLN A 137 -10.73 10.95 28.48
CA GLN A 137 -11.35 9.66 28.82
C GLN A 137 -10.41 8.89 29.76
N PRO A 138 -10.94 8.26 30.83
CA PRO A 138 -10.14 7.59 31.85
C PRO A 138 -9.39 6.37 31.28
N GLU A 139 -8.21 6.10 31.85
CA GLU A 139 -7.35 5.00 31.44
C GLU A 139 -8.11 3.67 31.43
N GLY A 140 -8.16 3.01 30.26
CA GLY A 140 -8.66 1.63 30.15
C GLY A 140 -9.55 1.29 28.96
N VAL A 141 -9.82 2.20 28.03
CA VAL A 141 -10.65 1.89 26.84
C VAL A 141 -9.82 2.05 25.56
N SER A 142 -9.54 0.93 24.89
CA SER A 142 -9.09 0.92 23.49
C SER A 142 -10.19 1.57 22.65
N SER A 143 -10.00 2.85 22.36
CA SER A 143 -10.95 3.66 21.61
C SER A 143 -10.47 3.75 20.16
N ILE A 144 -10.78 2.73 19.37
CA ILE A 144 -11.03 3.00 17.95
C ILE A 144 -12.33 3.80 17.94
N SER A 145 -12.21 5.13 17.90
CA SER A 145 -13.35 6.03 17.97
C SER A 145 -14.30 5.79 16.80
N VAL A 146 -15.57 5.57 17.10
CA VAL A 146 -16.66 5.25 16.16
C VAL A 146 -17.15 6.52 15.39
N ASP A 147 -16.26 7.49 15.12
CA ASP A 147 -16.61 8.70 14.34
C ASP A 147 -15.41 9.34 13.59
N GLY A 148 -14.30 8.59 13.42
CA GLY A 148 -13.05 9.12 12.86
C GLY A 148 -12.96 8.96 11.35
N HIS A 149 -12.84 10.07 10.62
CA HIS A 149 -12.51 10.04 9.19
C HIS A 149 -11.12 9.42 8.98
N GLN A 150 -11.02 8.37 8.16
CA GLN A 150 -9.78 7.65 7.89
C GLN A 150 -9.22 8.00 6.50
N THR A 151 -7.98 8.47 6.48
CA THR A 151 -7.18 8.61 5.27
C THR A 151 -6.31 7.37 5.10
N TRP A 152 -6.58 6.58 4.07
CA TRP A 152 -5.78 5.45 3.61
C TRP A 152 -4.80 5.87 2.51
N ILE A 153 -3.66 5.20 2.47
CA ILE A 153 -2.62 5.45 1.47
C ILE A 153 -2.48 4.21 0.58
N PHE A 154 -2.79 4.37 -0.71
CA PHE A 154 -2.45 3.38 -1.71
C PHE A 154 -0.98 3.57 -2.11
N LEU A 155 -0.12 2.71 -1.58
CA LEU A 155 1.32 2.76 -1.71
C LEU A 155 1.77 1.77 -2.78
N TYR A 156 2.60 2.21 -3.71
CA TYR A 156 3.18 1.33 -4.73
C TYR A 156 4.69 1.49 -4.86
N HIS A 157 5.38 0.41 -5.21
CA HIS A 157 6.81 0.39 -5.45
C HIS A 157 7.12 -0.32 -6.76
N ILE A 158 7.72 0.43 -7.69
CA ILE A 158 8.21 -0.09 -8.97
C ILE A 158 9.58 -0.71 -8.73
N ASP A 159 9.63 -2.04 -8.75
CA ASP A 159 10.84 -2.83 -8.59
C ASP A 159 11.43 -3.16 -9.97
N LYS A 160 12.51 -2.46 -10.34
CA LYS A 160 13.14 -2.67 -11.65
C LYS A 160 14.01 -3.91 -11.70
N GLU A 161 14.47 -4.39 -10.55
CA GLU A 161 15.34 -5.57 -10.47
C GLU A 161 14.48 -6.82 -10.63
N LEU A 162 13.35 -6.88 -9.92
CA LEU A 162 12.37 -7.97 -10.03
C LEU A 162 11.38 -7.81 -11.19
N ARG A 163 11.39 -6.65 -11.88
CA ARG A 163 10.49 -6.32 -13.00
C ARG A 163 9.01 -6.46 -12.63
N GLU A 164 8.65 -5.96 -11.46
CA GLU A 164 7.28 -6.00 -10.94
C GLU A 164 6.93 -4.69 -10.22
N VAL A 165 5.65 -4.49 -9.95
CA VAL A 165 5.16 -3.43 -9.09
C VAL A 165 4.45 -4.06 -7.91
N ARG A 166 4.97 -3.80 -6.71
CA ARG A 166 4.38 -4.21 -5.44
C ARG A 166 3.51 -3.08 -4.91
N ALA A 167 2.35 -3.41 -4.35
CA ALA A 167 1.42 -2.39 -3.86
C ALA A 167 0.72 -2.84 -2.58
N GLU A 168 0.26 -1.86 -1.80
CA GLU A 168 -0.55 -2.07 -0.59
C GLU A 168 -1.47 -0.88 -0.35
N LEU A 169 -2.60 -1.12 0.31
CA LEU A 169 -3.46 -0.10 0.87
C LEU A 169 -3.29 -0.07 2.39
N SER A 170 -2.76 1.03 2.92
CA SER A 170 -2.31 1.10 4.31
C SER A 170 -2.90 2.30 5.04
N LEU A 171 -3.41 2.07 6.25
CA LEU A 171 -3.91 3.10 7.15
C LEU A 171 -2.72 3.62 7.98
N PRO A 172 -2.25 4.85 7.75
CA PRO A 172 -1.16 5.42 8.51
C PRO A 172 -1.59 5.71 9.94
N THR A 173 -0.72 5.37 10.88
CA THR A 173 -0.77 5.89 12.24
C THR A 173 0.08 7.14 12.30
N GLU A 174 1.40 7.03 12.14
CA GLU A 174 2.30 8.16 12.43
C GLU A 174 3.01 8.70 11.18
N ILE A 175 3.39 9.97 11.28
CA ILE A 175 4.38 10.59 10.40
C ILE A 175 5.62 10.89 11.21
N GLU A 176 6.74 10.30 10.79
CA GLU A 176 8.03 10.56 11.40
C GLU A 176 8.88 11.50 10.55
N LEU A 177 9.76 12.24 11.22
CA LEU A 177 10.88 12.90 10.56
C LEU A 177 11.88 11.84 10.12
N SER A 178 12.10 11.72 8.81
CA SER A 178 12.96 10.71 8.23
C SER A 178 14.12 11.31 7.43
N GLY A 179 15.32 10.80 7.71
CA GLY A 179 16.57 11.11 7.04
C GLY A 179 17.31 12.33 7.61
N SER A 180 18.62 12.40 7.37
CA SER A 180 19.54 13.46 7.82
C SER A 180 19.26 14.86 7.27
N LYS A 181 18.21 15.03 6.46
CA LYS A 181 17.72 16.31 5.92
C LYS A 181 16.29 16.67 6.38
N GLY A 182 15.80 16.08 7.47
CA GLY A 182 14.57 16.47 8.18
C GLY A 182 13.30 16.51 7.31
N GLY A 183 12.98 15.43 6.60
CA GLY A 183 11.76 15.35 5.79
C GLY A 183 10.69 14.48 6.44
N LEU A 184 9.45 14.94 6.50
CA LEU A 184 8.32 14.15 6.99
C LEU A 184 8.03 12.99 6.03
N LYS A 185 7.95 11.77 6.58
CA LYS A 185 7.55 10.56 5.87
C LYS A 185 6.57 9.79 6.74
N VAL A 186 5.60 9.16 6.11
CA VAL A 186 4.76 8.17 6.79
C VAL A 186 5.58 6.89 6.94
N SER A 187 5.64 6.37 8.16
CA SER A 187 6.44 5.18 8.51
C SER A 187 5.77 4.24 9.50
N SER A 188 4.62 4.58 10.07
CA SER A 188 3.86 3.67 10.95
C SER A 188 2.45 3.45 10.40
N TRP A 189 1.94 2.22 10.54
CA TRP A 189 0.69 1.79 9.91
C TRP A 189 -0.16 0.99 10.89
N ALA A 190 -1.45 1.34 11.06
CA ALA A 190 -2.40 0.61 11.91
C ALA A 190 -2.89 -0.66 11.22
N LYS A 191 -3.13 -0.58 9.91
CA LYS A 191 -3.62 -1.69 9.09
C LYS A 191 -2.98 -1.61 7.72
N ARG A 192 -2.66 -2.76 7.15
CA ARG A 192 -2.07 -2.90 5.82
C ARG A 192 -2.81 -4.00 5.08
N VAL A 193 -3.12 -3.74 3.82
CA VAL A 193 -3.70 -4.72 2.89
C VAL A 193 -2.74 -4.84 1.73
N LEU A 194 -2.03 -5.96 1.65
CA LEU A 194 -1.03 -6.22 0.62
C LEU A 194 -1.73 -6.78 -0.62
N PHE A 195 -1.32 -6.31 -1.80
CA PHE A 195 -1.81 -6.82 -3.07
C PHE A 195 -0.78 -7.72 -3.73
N VAL A 196 -1.26 -8.64 -4.58
CA VAL A 196 -0.38 -9.49 -5.39
C VAL A 196 0.51 -8.59 -6.28
N PRO A 197 1.82 -8.85 -6.35
CA PRO A 197 2.72 -8.09 -7.23
C PRO A 197 2.29 -8.17 -8.69
N VAL A 198 2.37 -7.03 -9.39
CA VAL A 198 2.01 -6.93 -10.81
C VAL A 198 3.28 -6.94 -11.67
N PRO A 199 3.50 -7.97 -12.50
CA PRO A 199 4.68 -8.11 -13.34
C PRO A 199 4.67 -7.10 -14.51
N PHE A 200 5.84 -6.68 -14.98
CA PHE A 200 5.96 -5.70 -16.06
C PHE A 200 5.47 -6.20 -17.42
N ASP A 201 5.50 -7.51 -17.63
CA ASP A 201 5.15 -8.19 -18.88
C ASP A 201 3.74 -8.82 -18.84
N GLY A 202 2.99 -8.60 -17.76
CA GLY A 202 1.65 -9.17 -17.59
C GLY A 202 1.62 -10.67 -17.33
N GLN A 203 2.77 -11.33 -17.10
CA GLN A 203 2.82 -12.75 -16.74
C GLN A 203 2.75 -12.91 -15.22
N SER A 204 1.57 -13.23 -14.69
CA SER A 204 1.39 -13.47 -13.25
C SER A 204 2.47 -14.37 -12.70
N PHE A 205 3.23 -13.89 -11.71
CA PHE A 205 4.21 -14.69 -11.00
C PHE A 205 3.43 -15.69 -10.14
N VAL A 206 3.31 -16.94 -10.59
CA VAL A 206 2.89 -18.02 -9.71
C VAL A 206 4.10 -18.36 -8.86
N PRO A 207 4.07 -18.17 -7.53
CA PRO A 207 5.18 -18.59 -6.70
C PRO A 207 5.41 -20.07 -6.93
N LEU A 208 6.59 -20.42 -7.47
CA LEU A 208 7.01 -21.81 -7.49
C LEU A 208 7.18 -22.23 -6.03
N GLU A 209 6.31 -23.11 -5.54
CA GLU A 209 6.59 -23.84 -4.32
C GLU A 209 7.99 -24.43 -4.47
N GLN A 210 8.91 -24.00 -3.60
CA GLN A 210 10.24 -24.58 -3.56
C GLN A 210 10.08 -26.02 -3.09
N GLU A 211 9.93 -26.96 -4.02
CA GLU A 211 10.22 -28.36 -3.77
C GLU A 211 11.70 -28.42 -3.39
N PHE A 212 11.96 -28.42 -2.08
CA PHE A 212 13.23 -28.85 -1.52
C PHE A 212 13.45 -30.29 -2.01
N THR A 213 14.22 -30.44 -3.08
CA THR A 213 14.78 -31.74 -3.41
C THR A 213 15.89 -31.97 -2.40
N GLU A 214 15.61 -32.77 -1.36
CA GLU A 214 16.66 -33.31 -0.51
C GLU A 214 17.63 -34.08 -1.41
N GLU A 215 18.84 -33.53 -1.58
CA GLU A 215 19.93 -34.25 -2.22
C GLU A 215 20.21 -35.52 -1.39
N GLN A 216 19.87 -36.68 -1.95
CA GLN A 216 20.26 -37.97 -1.41
C GLN A 216 21.78 -38.10 -1.49
N ASP A 217 22.44 -37.94 -0.36
CA ASP A 217 23.87 -38.15 -0.19
C ASP A 217 24.18 -39.67 -0.19
N PHE A 218 24.31 -40.23 -1.40
CA PHE A 218 24.73 -41.61 -1.64
C PHE A 218 26.26 -41.67 -1.67
N PHE A 219 26.90 -42.00 -0.55
CA PHE A 219 28.26 -42.52 -0.55
C PHE A 219 28.40 -43.75 0.36
N GLU A 220 28.40 -44.93 -0.27
CA GLU A 220 28.87 -46.16 0.37
C GLU A 220 30.42 -46.17 0.44
N PRO A 221 31.03 -46.48 1.59
CA PRO A 221 32.47 -46.68 1.66
C PRO A 221 32.86 -48.09 1.14
N LYS A 222 33.63 -48.14 0.05
CA LYS A 222 34.34 -49.37 -0.36
C LYS A 222 35.50 -49.65 0.60
N LYS A 223 35.40 -50.73 1.37
CA LYS A 223 36.54 -51.33 2.09
C LYS A 223 37.47 -52.06 1.11
N LYS A 224 38.77 -51.75 1.17
CA LYS A 224 39.87 -52.66 0.85
C LYS A 224 40.98 -52.46 1.86
#